data_AF-A0A9Q0GSU0-F1
#
_entry.id   AF-A0A9Q0GSU0-F1
#
_cell.length_a   1.000
_cell.length_b   1.000
_cell.length_c   1.000
_cell.angle_alpha   90.00
_cell.angle_beta   90.00
_cell.angle_gamma   90.00
#
_symmetry.space_group_name_H-M   'P 1'
#
loop_
_entity.id
_entity.type
_entity.pdbx_description
1 polymer ?
#
loop_
_entity_poly.entity_id
_entity_poly.type
_entity_poly.pdbx_seq_one_letter_code
_entity_poly.pdbx_strand_id
1 'polypeptide(L)'
;MEIEKLWEEVRELNLGTSSQVERLESPPSPLRFLRDFVSPNKPCIISNATLHWPALSSWTQPSYLSHALSSSPVSLHLTPNGLADALVPRPDDPSSLCFVSAHVQRMPFSDALNLVSSSSLSNSFVAYAQQQNDCFHSEYSALAPDVDSHIPWATEALGCLPDAVNLWIGNHLSETSFHKDHYENLYAVISGEKHFLLLPPTDVHRMYIRDYPAANYSYSQDTGEFTLELEKPLRYVPWSGVNPFPSPADRDREMAFFPLYFNGPKPFECTIKPGEILYLPSMWFHHVRQSPDERGLTIAINYWYDMQFDIKYAYFNFLQSICGPSSFFLPEARTWEVSDISIPTTSADAANEDLSCSVLSATHNDIPLATKSEPGASEIAILSEVADA
;
A
#
# COMPACT_ATOMS: atom_id res chain seq x y z
N MET A 1 -5.21 -31.13 -0.48
CA MET A 1 -3.80 -31.15 -0.94
C MET A 1 -2.94 -30.86 0.29
N GLU A 2 -1.80 -31.52 0.53
CA GLU A 2 -1.08 -31.41 1.84
C GLU A 2 -0.70 -29.97 2.25
N ILE A 3 -0.67 -29.02 1.30
CA ILE A 3 -0.42 -27.60 1.55
C ILE A 3 -1.46 -26.92 2.45
N GLU A 4 -2.71 -27.38 2.45
CA GLU A 4 -3.78 -26.83 3.30
C GLU A 4 -3.50 -27.12 4.78
N LYS A 5 -2.77 -28.21 5.08
CA LYS A 5 -2.34 -28.50 6.45
C LYS A 5 -1.16 -27.65 6.89
N LEU A 6 -0.39 -27.09 5.96
CA LEU A 6 0.79 -26.28 6.28
C LEU A 6 0.43 -25.05 7.10
N TRP A 7 -0.66 -24.34 6.77
CA TRP A 7 -1.10 -23.18 7.55
C TRP A 7 -1.51 -23.56 8.98
N GLU A 8 -2.05 -24.78 9.15
CA GLU A 8 -2.56 -25.29 10.41
C GLU A 8 -1.38 -25.62 11.31
N GLU A 9 -0.44 -26.40 10.78
CA GLU A 9 0.77 -26.82 11.47
C GLU A 9 1.65 -25.63 11.86
N VAL A 10 1.84 -24.64 10.96
CA VAL A 10 2.65 -23.45 11.25
C VAL A 10 2.03 -22.59 12.37
N ARG A 11 0.71 -22.45 12.37
CA ARG A 11 -0.02 -21.72 13.42
C ARG A 11 0.02 -22.48 14.74
N GLU A 12 -0.16 -23.79 14.74
CA GLU A 12 -0.10 -24.61 15.96
C GLU A 12 1.30 -24.64 16.59
N LEU A 13 2.35 -24.71 15.78
CA LEU A 13 3.73 -24.88 16.25
C LEU A 13 4.44 -23.57 16.62
N ASN A 14 4.16 -22.47 15.90
CA ASN A 14 4.97 -21.24 16.02
C ASN A 14 4.14 -19.98 16.26
N LEU A 15 3.16 -19.68 15.41
CA LEU A 15 2.47 -18.39 15.44
C LEU A 15 1.37 -18.29 16.51
N GLY A 16 0.88 -19.44 16.99
CA GLY A 16 -0.28 -19.56 17.86
C GLY A 16 -1.59 -19.69 17.07
N THR A 17 -2.61 -20.23 17.73
CA THR A 17 -3.97 -20.38 17.18
C THR A 17 -4.84 -19.14 17.39
N SER A 18 -4.38 -18.18 18.21
CA SER A 18 -5.03 -16.88 18.39
C SER A 18 -4.79 -16.00 17.16
N SER A 19 -5.80 -15.27 16.70
CA SER A 19 -5.64 -14.24 15.66
C SER A 19 -5.07 -12.91 16.18
N GLN A 20 -4.62 -12.86 17.44
CA GLN A 20 -4.06 -11.67 18.05
C GLN A 20 -2.53 -11.65 17.95
N VAL A 21 -1.98 -10.49 17.60
CA VAL A 21 -0.54 -10.25 17.60
C VAL A 21 -0.05 -10.03 19.03
N GLU A 22 1.09 -10.64 19.39
CA GLU A 22 1.69 -10.50 20.71
C GLU A 22 2.09 -9.03 20.99
N ARG A 23 1.81 -8.54 22.19
CA ARG A 23 2.14 -7.17 22.63
C ARG A 23 3.17 -7.19 23.74
N LEU A 24 4.27 -6.49 23.54
CA LEU A 24 5.33 -6.25 24.51
C LEU A 24 5.09 -4.91 25.20
N GLU A 25 5.22 -4.87 26.52
CA GLU A 25 5.04 -3.63 27.30
C GLU A 25 6.18 -2.60 27.12
N SER A 26 7.32 -3.03 26.59
CA SER A 26 8.50 -2.17 26.39
C SER A 26 9.42 -2.76 25.31
N PRO A 27 10.35 -1.95 24.76
CA PRO A 27 11.36 -2.43 23.83
C PRO A 27 12.10 -3.69 24.30
N PRO A 28 12.18 -4.75 23.48
CA PRO A 28 12.97 -5.94 23.79
C PRO A 28 14.48 -5.62 23.76
N SER A 29 15.28 -6.48 24.40
CA SER A 29 16.72 -6.49 24.11
C SER A 29 16.96 -6.99 22.67
N PRO A 30 18.06 -6.58 22.01
CA PRO A 30 18.40 -7.02 20.65
C PRO A 30 18.36 -8.55 20.49
N LEU A 31 18.97 -9.28 21.43
CA LEU A 31 18.96 -10.75 21.44
C LEU A 31 17.54 -11.33 21.56
N ARG A 32 16.69 -10.74 22.41
CA ARG A 32 15.30 -11.19 22.55
C ARG A 32 14.52 -10.92 21.27
N PHE A 33 14.70 -9.75 20.67
CA PHE A 33 14.04 -9.40 19.42
C PHE A 33 14.41 -10.37 18.29
N LEU A 34 15.70 -10.62 18.12
CA LEU A 34 16.22 -11.54 17.12
C LEU A 34 15.71 -12.97 17.33
N ARG A 35 15.76 -13.48 18.55
CA ARG A 35 15.41 -14.88 18.87
C ARG A 35 13.92 -15.14 18.86
N ASP A 36 13.12 -14.24 19.44
CA ASP A 36 11.70 -14.48 19.71
C ASP A 36 10.79 -13.99 18.57
N PHE A 37 11.26 -13.08 17.71
CA PHE A 37 10.44 -12.45 16.67
C PHE A 37 11.06 -12.53 15.27
N VAL A 38 12.29 -12.03 15.06
CA VAL A 38 12.89 -11.98 13.72
C VAL A 38 13.19 -13.38 13.17
N SER A 39 13.92 -14.20 13.94
CA SER A 39 14.30 -15.56 13.53
C SER A 39 13.09 -16.47 13.27
N PRO A 40 12.05 -16.51 14.13
CA PRO A 40 10.83 -17.27 13.87
C PRO A 40 9.86 -16.57 12.90
N ASN A 41 10.19 -15.37 12.40
CA ASN A 41 9.38 -14.55 11.49
C ASN A 41 7.96 -14.29 12.05
N LYS A 42 7.90 -13.78 13.28
CA LYS A 42 6.66 -13.55 14.04
C LYS A 42 6.44 -12.05 14.30
N PRO A 43 5.25 -11.49 13.99
CA PRO A 43 4.94 -10.09 14.28
C PRO A 43 4.76 -9.87 15.77
N CYS A 44 5.07 -8.65 16.22
CA CYS A 44 4.74 -8.20 17.56
C CYS A 44 4.49 -6.69 17.61
N ILE A 45 3.75 -6.26 18.62
CA ILE A 45 3.52 -4.85 18.90
C ILE A 45 4.37 -4.49 20.11
N ILE A 46 5.15 -3.42 20.01
CA ILE A 46 6.02 -2.92 21.07
C ILE A 46 5.43 -1.62 21.60
N SER A 47 4.82 -1.71 22.77
CA SER A 47 4.33 -0.56 23.51
C SER A 47 5.51 0.27 24.05
N ASN A 48 5.24 1.56 24.28
CA ASN A 48 6.18 2.49 24.92
C ASN A 48 7.54 2.62 24.22
N ALA A 49 7.61 2.33 22.92
CA ALA A 49 8.87 2.30 22.18
C ALA A 49 9.32 3.69 21.67
N THR A 50 8.38 4.63 21.57
CA THR A 50 8.62 5.96 20.99
C THR A 50 8.26 7.10 21.94
N LEU A 51 8.06 6.83 23.25
CA LEU A 51 7.65 7.85 24.23
C LEU A 51 8.64 9.01 24.38
N HIS A 52 9.91 8.80 24.02
CA HIS A 52 10.94 9.83 24.04
C HIS A 52 10.92 10.73 22.80
N TRP A 53 10.14 10.41 21.76
CA TRP A 53 10.08 11.20 20.53
C TRP A 53 9.26 12.48 20.72
N PRO A 54 9.85 13.67 20.44
CA PRO A 54 9.10 14.92 20.40
C PRO A 54 7.87 14.87 19.47
N ALA A 55 7.92 14.04 18.41
CA ALA A 55 6.85 13.86 17.44
C ALA A 55 5.48 13.57 18.08
N LEU A 56 5.41 12.74 19.13
CA LEU A 56 4.15 12.35 19.77
C LEU A 56 3.36 13.54 20.34
N SER A 57 4.06 14.61 20.71
CA SER A 57 3.44 15.84 21.24
C SER A 57 3.43 16.99 20.22
N SER A 58 4.46 17.08 19.38
CA SER A 58 4.65 18.22 18.46
C SER A 58 3.85 18.06 17.17
N TRP A 59 3.82 16.86 16.59
CA TRP A 59 3.12 16.61 15.32
C TRP A 59 1.60 16.61 15.47
N THR A 60 1.12 16.59 16.72
CA THR A 60 -0.29 16.74 17.05
C THR A 60 -0.72 18.21 17.24
N GLN A 61 0.21 19.16 17.20
CA GLN A 61 -0.12 20.58 17.27
C GLN A 61 -0.62 21.09 15.91
N PRO A 62 -1.74 21.85 15.85
CA PRO A 62 -2.41 22.22 14.59
C PRO A 62 -1.55 22.88 13.51
N SER A 63 -0.48 23.59 13.88
CA SER A 63 0.36 24.34 12.95
C SER A 63 1.82 23.88 12.90
N TYR A 64 2.24 22.94 13.74
CA TYR A 64 3.66 22.58 13.87
C TYR A 64 4.21 22.03 12.55
N LEU A 65 3.55 21.02 11.97
CA LEU A 65 3.98 20.41 10.71
C LEU A 65 4.00 21.42 9.57
N SER A 66 2.95 22.25 9.45
CA SER A 66 2.87 23.29 8.42
C SER A 66 3.98 24.34 8.56
N HIS A 67 4.40 24.66 9.79
CA HIS A 67 5.49 25.59 10.04
C HIS A 67 6.86 24.96 9.73
N ALA A 68 7.12 23.77 10.28
CA ALA A 68 8.37 23.05 10.13
C ALA A 68 8.68 22.69 8.66
N LEU A 69 7.63 22.38 7.88
CA LEU A 69 7.72 22.00 6.46
C LEU A 69 7.24 23.10 5.50
N SER A 70 7.17 24.36 5.95
CA SER A 70 6.62 25.47 5.17
C SER A 70 7.31 25.70 3.81
N SER A 71 8.58 25.31 3.68
CA SER A 71 9.37 25.40 2.45
C SER A 71 9.52 24.07 1.70
N SER A 72 8.94 22.98 2.19
CA SER A 72 9.14 21.64 1.64
C SER A 72 8.05 21.27 0.62
N PRO A 73 8.41 21.04 -0.66
CA PRO A 73 7.52 20.35 -1.57
C PRO A 73 7.50 18.85 -1.24
N VAL A 74 6.31 18.25 -1.30
CA VAL A 74 6.09 16.83 -0.99
C VAL A 74 5.29 16.16 -2.10
N SER A 75 5.43 14.85 -2.20
CA SER A 75 4.71 14.02 -3.17
C SER A 75 3.36 13.57 -2.59
N LEU A 76 2.28 14.14 -3.11
CA LEU A 76 0.92 13.78 -2.73
C LEU A 76 0.33 12.80 -3.73
N HIS A 77 -0.22 11.70 -3.24
CA HIS A 77 -0.88 10.69 -4.06
C HIS A 77 -2.39 10.92 -4.04
N LEU A 78 -2.99 10.97 -5.22
CA LEU A 78 -4.42 11.17 -5.43
C LEU A 78 -5.03 9.93 -6.09
N THR A 79 -6.15 9.48 -5.52
CA THR A 79 -6.93 8.35 -6.04
C THR A 79 -8.41 8.70 -6.04
N PRO A 80 -9.24 8.08 -6.89
CA PRO A 80 -10.68 8.35 -6.88
C PRO A 80 -11.39 7.82 -5.62
N ASN A 81 -10.84 6.80 -4.96
CA ASN A 81 -11.54 6.02 -3.94
C ASN A 81 -10.71 5.70 -2.69
N GLY A 82 -9.46 6.19 -2.61
CA GLY A 82 -8.56 5.93 -1.49
C GLY A 82 -7.74 4.65 -1.61
N LEU A 83 -7.90 3.89 -2.70
CA LEU A 83 -7.16 2.68 -2.98
C LEU A 83 -6.05 2.98 -4.00
N ALA A 84 -4.85 3.23 -3.48
CA ALA A 84 -3.65 3.23 -4.30
C ALA A 84 -3.10 1.80 -4.42
N ASP A 85 -2.37 1.52 -5.51
CA ASP A 85 -1.73 0.23 -5.74
C ASP A 85 -2.72 -0.93 -5.59
N ALA A 86 -3.77 -0.86 -6.41
CA ALA A 86 -4.94 -1.74 -6.31
C ALA A 86 -5.36 -2.26 -7.69
N LEU A 87 -6.25 -3.25 -7.69
CA LEU A 87 -6.79 -3.79 -8.93
C LEU A 87 -8.09 -3.08 -9.32
N VAL A 88 -8.15 -2.61 -10.57
CA VAL A 88 -9.34 -1.95 -11.13
C VAL A 88 -9.68 -2.52 -12.50
N PRO A 89 -10.95 -2.45 -12.94
CA PRO A 89 -11.34 -2.81 -14.30
C PRO A 89 -10.52 -2.02 -15.33
N ARG A 90 -10.10 -2.69 -16.40
CA ARG A 90 -9.34 -2.02 -17.46
C ARG A 90 -10.23 -1.05 -18.24
N PRO A 91 -9.65 0.04 -18.77
CA PRO A 91 -10.40 1.00 -19.58
C PRO A 91 -10.78 0.44 -20.95
N ASP A 92 -10.02 -0.51 -21.50
CA ASP A 92 -10.23 -1.10 -22.83
C ASP A 92 -11.02 -2.40 -22.81
N ASP A 93 -10.96 -3.15 -21.71
CA ASP A 93 -11.76 -4.35 -21.46
C ASP A 93 -12.19 -4.39 -20.00
N PRO A 94 -13.38 -3.85 -19.68
CA PRO A 94 -13.86 -3.84 -18.30
C PRO A 94 -13.87 -5.23 -17.67
N SER A 95 -14.11 -6.32 -18.43
CA SER A 95 -14.15 -7.71 -17.91
C SER A 95 -12.82 -8.20 -17.31
N SER A 96 -11.73 -7.50 -17.63
CA SER A 96 -10.37 -7.78 -17.17
C SER A 96 -9.88 -6.71 -16.18
N LEU A 97 -8.87 -7.07 -15.37
CA LEU A 97 -8.27 -6.17 -14.39
C LEU A 97 -6.90 -5.65 -14.82
N CYS A 98 -6.52 -4.49 -14.30
CA CYS A 98 -5.16 -3.96 -14.27
C CYS A 98 -4.77 -3.54 -12.86
N PHE A 99 -3.47 -3.53 -12.59
CA PHE A 99 -2.90 -2.92 -11.39
C PHE A 99 -2.74 -1.43 -11.64
N VAL A 100 -3.26 -0.57 -10.76
CA VAL A 100 -3.20 0.89 -10.92
C VAL A 100 -2.43 1.54 -9.76
N SER A 101 -1.47 2.39 -10.11
CA SER A 101 -0.81 3.31 -9.17
C SER A 101 -1.54 4.65 -9.11
N ALA A 102 -1.42 5.35 -7.98
CA ALA A 102 -2.04 6.66 -7.79
C ALA A 102 -1.48 7.74 -8.73
N HIS A 103 -2.26 8.81 -8.95
CA HIS A 103 -1.71 10.03 -9.55
C HIS A 103 -0.82 10.72 -8.52
N VAL A 104 0.43 11.02 -8.88
CA VAL A 104 1.38 11.68 -7.97
C VAL A 104 1.59 13.13 -8.39
N GLN A 105 1.36 14.04 -7.46
CA GLN A 105 1.60 15.47 -7.65
C GLN A 105 2.56 16.01 -6.58
N ARG A 106 3.60 16.72 -7.02
CA ARG A 106 4.49 17.46 -6.12
C ARG A 106 3.89 18.82 -5.81
N MET A 107 3.76 19.17 -4.53
CA MET A 107 3.16 20.45 -4.11
C MET A 107 3.66 20.89 -2.72
N PRO A 108 3.43 22.15 -2.30
CA PRO A 108 3.80 22.61 -0.97
C PRO A 108 3.13 21.76 0.13
N PHE A 109 3.88 21.44 1.20
CA PHE A 109 3.39 20.60 2.28
C PHE A 109 2.08 21.10 2.91
N SER A 110 1.95 22.40 3.14
CA SER A 110 0.73 22.98 3.72
C SER A 110 -0.51 22.71 2.86
N ASP A 111 -0.37 22.79 1.53
CA ASP A 111 -1.46 22.49 0.61
C ASP A 111 -1.78 21.00 0.61
N ALA A 112 -0.74 20.15 0.60
CA ALA A 112 -0.91 18.70 0.68
C ALA A 112 -1.62 18.28 1.97
N LEU A 113 -1.24 18.82 3.12
CA LEU A 113 -1.85 18.52 4.41
C LEU A 113 -3.33 18.94 4.44
N ASN A 114 -3.65 20.12 3.88
CA ASN A 114 -5.03 20.57 3.74
C ASN A 114 -5.84 19.58 2.91
N LEU A 115 -5.33 19.17 1.74
CA LEU A 115 -6.00 18.20 0.87
C LEU A 115 -6.23 16.85 1.55
N VAL A 116 -5.25 16.33 2.31
CA VAL A 116 -5.41 15.09 3.08
C VAL A 116 -6.52 15.24 4.13
N SER A 117 -6.49 16.33 4.91
CA SER A 117 -7.46 16.56 5.98
C SER A 117 -8.88 16.77 5.47
N SER A 118 -9.04 17.43 4.32
CA SER A 118 -10.34 17.73 3.73
C SER A 118 -10.88 16.62 2.82
N SER A 119 -10.08 15.58 2.53
CA SER A 119 -10.47 14.49 1.63
C SER A 119 -11.70 13.76 2.17
N SER A 120 -12.74 13.68 1.33
CA SER A 120 -13.99 13.00 1.62
C SER A 120 -14.49 12.29 0.35
N LEU A 121 -15.36 11.29 0.51
CA LEU A 121 -15.98 10.62 -0.64
C LEU A 121 -16.92 11.54 -1.46
N SER A 122 -17.25 12.72 -0.95
CA SER A 122 -17.98 13.74 -1.72
C SER A 122 -17.06 14.59 -2.59
N ASN A 123 -15.75 14.56 -2.34
CA ASN A 123 -14.76 15.18 -3.20
C ASN A 123 -14.41 14.20 -4.32
N SER A 124 -13.97 14.72 -5.47
CA SER A 124 -13.60 13.89 -6.63
C SER A 124 -12.36 13.02 -6.39
N PHE A 125 -11.67 13.14 -5.25
CA PHE A 125 -10.45 12.39 -4.93
C PHE A 125 -10.24 12.18 -3.42
N VAL A 126 -9.40 11.20 -3.11
CA VAL A 126 -8.79 10.93 -1.80
C VAL A 126 -7.29 11.17 -1.91
N ALA A 127 -6.77 12.04 -1.04
CA ALA A 127 -5.37 12.39 -0.97
C ALA A 127 -4.64 11.63 0.16
N TYR A 128 -3.43 11.16 -0.12
CA TYR A 128 -2.58 10.44 0.85
C TYR A 128 -1.10 10.78 0.62
N ALA A 129 -0.39 11.21 1.65
CA ALA A 129 1.07 11.30 1.61
C ALA A 129 1.64 9.92 1.94
N GLN A 130 1.96 9.16 0.90
CA GLN A 130 2.37 7.76 0.98
C GLN A 130 3.60 7.43 0.13
N GLN A 131 4.34 8.46 -0.26
CA GLN A 131 5.58 8.28 -1.00
C GLN A 131 6.51 7.36 -0.19
N GLN A 132 7.02 6.31 -0.83
CA GLN A 132 8.01 5.41 -0.28
C GLN A 132 9.42 5.86 -0.73
N ASN A 133 10.42 5.00 -0.55
CA ASN A 133 11.81 5.21 -1.00
C ASN A 133 12.53 6.32 -0.24
N ASP A 134 12.56 6.20 1.08
CA ASP A 134 13.27 7.12 1.98
C ASP A 134 12.73 8.56 1.91
N CYS A 135 11.40 8.67 1.80
CA CYS A 135 10.72 9.95 1.66
C CYS A 135 10.94 10.85 2.88
N PHE A 136 11.19 10.28 4.08
CA PHE A 136 11.40 11.06 5.29
C PHE A 136 12.62 11.98 5.17
N HIS A 137 13.74 11.45 4.68
CA HIS A 137 14.95 12.26 4.50
C HIS A 137 14.85 13.19 3.28
N SER A 138 14.22 12.74 2.20
CA SER A 138 14.15 13.51 0.96
C SER A 138 13.09 14.63 0.96
N GLU A 139 11.96 14.45 1.65
CA GLU A 139 10.83 15.39 1.65
C GLU A 139 10.53 16.00 3.04
N TYR A 140 10.90 15.31 4.12
CA TYR A 140 10.49 15.67 5.49
C TYR A 140 11.65 15.91 6.48
N SER A 141 12.87 16.11 5.99
CA SER A 141 14.09 16.18 6.82
C SER A 141 14.08 17.26 7.92
N ALA A 142 13.28 18.32 7.77
CA ALA A 142 13.08 19.33 8.82
C ALA A 142 12.49 18.74 10.12
N LEU A 143 11.81 17.59 10.04
CA LEU A 143 11.24 16.87 11.18
C LEU A 143 12.21 15.84 11.79
N ALA A 144 13.41 15.66 11.23
CA ALA A 144 14.39 14.68 11.73
C ALA A 144 14.73 14.82 13.22
N PRO A 145 14.77 16.01 13.85
CA PRO A 145 14.99 16.13 15.29
C PRO A 145 13.87 15.54 16.17
N ASP A 146 12.70 15.23 15.61
CA ASP A 146 11.52 14.81 16.37
C ASP A 146 11.37 13.29 16.54
N VAL A 147 12.19 12.52 15.83
CA VAL A 147 12.16 11.04 15.80
C VAL A 147 13.59 10.50 15.76
N ASP A 148 13.77 9.23 16.11
CA ASP A 148 15.07 8.59 15.90
C ASP A 148 15.30 8.33 14.40
N SER A 149 16.56 8.44 13.94
CA SER A 149 16.93 8.09 12.56
C SER A 149 16.91 6.59 12.28
N HIS A 150 16.99 5.77 13.33
CA HIS A 150 16.84 4.31 13.30
C HIS A 150 16.38 3.83 14.68
N ILE A 151 15.97 2.56 14.79
CA ILE A 151 15.50 1.98 16.06
C ILE A 151 16.65 1.18 16.71
N PRO A 152 17.31 1.69 17.77
CA PRO A 152 18.63 1.17 18.18
C PRO A 152 18.67 -0.32 18.50
N TRP A 153 17.67 -0.82 19.24
CA TRP A 153 17.60 -2.23 19.63
C TRP A 153 17.33 -3.16 18.45
N ALA A 154 16.65 -2.67 17.41
CA ALA A 154 16.41 -3.44 16.19
C ALA A 154 17.61 -3.40 15.25
N THR A 155 18.25 -2.24 15.10
CA THR A 155 19.51 -2.08 14.35
C THR A 155 20.60 -3.01 14.89
N GLU A 156 20.76 -3.09 16.21
CA GLU A 156 21.71 -4.01 16.83
C GLU A 156 21.34 -5.49 16.58
N ALA A 157 20.05 -5.82 16.61
CA ALA A 157 19.56 -7.19 16.40
C ALA A 157 19.72 -7.65 14.94
N LEU A 158 19.42 -6.77 13.98
CA LEU A 158 19.46 -7.04 12.54
C LEU A 158 20.88 -6.88 11.97
N GLY A 159 21.75 -6.13 12.65
CA GLY A 159 23.14 -5.92 12.25
C GLY A 159 23.31 -4.92 11.09
N CYS A 160 22.27 -4.17 10.74
CA CYS A 160 22.26 -3.15 9.70
C CYS A 160 21.41 -1.93 10.11
N LEU A 161 21.68 -0.79 9.47
CA LEU A 161 20.82 0.39 9.51
C LEU A 161 19.62 0.21 8.56
N PRO A 162 18.52 0.97 8.74
CA PRO A 162 17.43 0.94 7.79
C PRO A 162 17.88 1.50 6.43
N ASP A 163 17.40 0.89 5.35
CA ASP A 163 17.60 1.36 3.97
C ASP A 163 16.72 2.56 3.64
N ALA A 164 15.55 2.62 4.27
CA ALA A 164 14.59 3.70 4.06
C ALA A 164 13.80 4.02 5.33
N VAL A 165 13.51 5.30 5.51
CA VAL A 165 12.56 5.81 6.49
C VAL A 165 11.44 6.54 5.74
N ASN A 166 10.19 6.14 5.94
CA ASN A 166 9.05 6.73 5.24
C ASN A 166 8.03 7.32 6.22
N LEU A 167 7.51 8.50 5.87
CA LEU A 167 6.43 9.17 6.58
C LEU A 167 5.11 8.96 5.84
N TRP A 168 4.07 8.68 6.62
CA TRP A 168 2.72 8.43 6.13
C TRP A 168 1.76 9.42 6.77
N ILE A 169 1.04 10.21 5.96
CA ILE A 169 0.00 11.13 6.43
C ILE A 169 -1.24 10.94 5.57
N GLY A 170 -2.28 10.33 6.15
CA GLY A 170 -3.53 10.01 5.46
C GLY A 170 -4.76 10.22 6.34
N ASN A 171 -5.91 9.74 5.86
CA ASN A 171 -7.16 9.74 6.61
C ASN A 171 -7.87 8.37 6.48
N HIS A 172 -9.06 8.23 7.08
CA HIS A 172 -9.80 6.96 7.11
C HIS A 172 -10.19 6.37 5.74
N LEU A 173 -10.09 7.14 4.66
CA LEU A 173 -10.39 6.69 3.30
C LEU A 173 -9.19 6.04 2.61
N SER A 174 -7.95 6.34 3.04
CA SER A 174 -6.77 5.75 2.42
C SER A 174 -6.54 4.34 2.95
N GLU A 175 -6.51 3.37 2.03
CA GLU A 175 -6.42 1.95 2.32
C GLU A 175 -5.39 1.29 1.39
N THR A 176 -4.56 0.43 1.96
CA THR A 176 -3.52 -0.29 1.21
C THR A 176 -3.93 -1.75 1.10
N SER A 177 -4.08 -2.20 -0.15
CA SER A 177 -4.50 -3.56 -0.48
C SER A 177 -3.46 -4.62 -0.07
N PHE A 178 -3.82 -5.90 -0.11
CA PHE A 178 -2.92 -6.97 0.31
C PHE A 178 -1.67 -7.04 -0.58
N HIS A 179 -0.51 -6.89 0.06
CA HIS A 179 0.81 -7.04 -0.55
C HIS A 179 1.80 -7.56 0.49
N LYS A 180 3.05 -7.80 0.08
CA LYS A 180 4.16 -8.16 0.96
C LYS A 180 5.42 -7.40 0.56
N ASP A 181 6.29 -7.17 1.53
CA ASP A 181 7.59 -6.51 1.33
C ASP A 181 8.75 -7.47 1.59
N HIS A 182 9.90 -7.18 1.00
CA HIS A 182 11.17 -7.85 1.29
C HIS A 182 11.94 -7.15 2.42
N TYR A 183 11.24 -6.47 3.33
CA TYR A 183 11.83 -5.69 4.40
C TYR A 183 11.35 -6.15 5.77
N GLU A 184 12.24 -6.13 6.76
CA GLU A 184 11.86 -6.11 8.17
C GLU A 184 11.35 -4.70 8.50
N ASN A 185 10.04 -4.58 8.74
CA ASN A 185 9.37 -3.28 8.84
C ASN A 185 9.01 -2.95 10.29
N LEU A 186 9.55 -1.84 10.81
CA LEU A 186 9.14 -1.27 12.10
C LEU A 186 8.22 -0.09 11.85
N TYR A 187 6.92 -0.29 12.07
CA TYR A 187 5.87 0.67 11.75
C TYR A 187 5.40 1.38 13.02
N ALA A 188 5.82 2.63 13.23
CA ALA A 188 5.52 3.44 14.40
C ALA A 188 4.35 4.39 14.13
N VAL A 189 3.33 4.39 15.01
CA VAL A 189 2.19 5.32 14.91
C VAL A 189 2.42 6.52 15.82
N ILE A 190 2.25 7.73 15.26
CA ILE A 190 2.42 9.00 15.96
C ILE A 190 1.06 9.62 16.33
N SER A 191 0.09 9.56 15.41
CA SER A 191 -1.25 10.11 15.62
C SER A 191 -2.30 9.30 14.86
N GLY A 192 -3.52 9.22 15.41
CA GLY A 192 -4.55 8.31 14.92
C GLY A 192 -4.21 6.85 15.23
N GLU A 193 -4.75 5.90 14.45
CA GLU A 193 -4.48 4.47 14.58
C GLU A 193 -4.30 3.82 13.21
N LYS A 194 -3.49 2.76 13.14
CA LYS A 194 -3.36 1.90 11.96
C LYS A 194 -3.91 0.50 12.26
N HIS A 195 -4.68 -0.05 11.35
CA HIS A 195 -5.33 -1.36 11.48
C HIS A 195 -4.79 -2.30 10.42
N PHE A 196 -4.14 -3.37 10.86
CA PHE A 196 -3.52 -4.36 9.97
C PHE A 196 -4.29 -5.67 10.00
N LEU A 197 -4.50 -6.24 8.82
CA LEU A 197 -4.74 -7.67 8.65
C LEU A 197 -3.44 -8.30 8.16
N LEU A 198 -2.98 -9.34 8.83
CA LEU A 198 -1.70 -9.99 8.55
C LEU A 198 -1.91 -11.48 8.24
N LEU A 199 -1.29 -11.97 7.15
CA LEU A 199 -1.16 -13.39 6.86
C LEU A 199 0.32 -13.75 6.72
N PRO A 200 0.76 -14.87 7.32
CA PRO A 200 2.16 -15.28 7.24
C PRO A 200 2.55 -15.65 5.80
N PRO A 201 3.85 -15.66 5.47
CA PRO A 201 4.33 -16.02 4.13
C PRO A 201 3.86 -17.42 3.67
N THR A 202 3.62 -18.32 4.62
CA THR A 202 3.09 -19.68 4.37
C THR A 202 1.67 -19.71 3.81
N ASP A 203 0.94 -18.61 3.92
CA ASP A 203 -0.43 -18.46 3.43
C ASP A 203 -0.47 -17.94 1.98
N VAL A 204 0.67 -17.90 1.25
CA VAL A 204 0.78 -17.37 -0.14
C VAL A 204 -0.27 -17.93 -1.12
N HIS A 205 -0.63 -19.20 -0.99
CA HIS A 205 -1.62 -19.86 -1.82
C HIS A 205 -3.05 -19.33 -1.63
N ARG A 206 -3.31 -18.66 -0.51
CA ARG A 206 -4.57 -18.00 -0.19
C ARG A 206 -4.65 -16.58 -0.75
N MET A 207 -3.54 -16.05 -1.30
CA MET A 207 -3.45 -14.66 -1.77
C MET A 207 -3.76 -14.50 -3.25
N TYR A 208 -3.92 -15.59 -4.00
CA TYR A 208 -4.33 -15.55 -5.42
C TYR A 208 -3.53 -14.56 -6.27
N ILE A 209 -2.21 -14.53 -6.09
CA ILE A 209 -1.32 -13.59 -6.78
C ILE A 209 -1.30 -13.91 -8.27
N ARG A 210 -1.52 -12.88 -9.10
CA ARG A 210 -1.49 -12.97 -10.57
C ARG A 210 -0.79 -11.76 -11.16
N ASP A 211 -0.29 -11.93 -12.38
CA ASP A 211 0.30 -10.84 -13.15
C ASP A 211 -0.81 -9.99 -13.79
N TYR A 212 -0.84 -8.71 -13.43
CA TYR A 212 -1.76 -7.72 -13.98
C TYR A 212 -0.99 -6.66 -14.78
N PRO A 213 -1.51 -6.21 -15.93
CA PRO A 213 -0.89 -5.09 -16.64
C PRO A 213 -0.93 -3.84 -15.75
N ALA A 214 0.17 -3.09 -15.73
CA ALA A 214 0.31 -1.86 -14.95
C ALA A 214 -0.38 -0.68 -15.63
N ALA A 215 -0.99 0.17 -14.81
CA ALA A 215 -1.66 1.40 -15.19
C ALA A 215 -1.35 2.50 -14.17
N ASN A 216 -1.61 3.74 -14.56
CA ASN A 216 -1.51 4.90 -13.66
C ASN A 216 -2.77 5.75 -13.77
N TYR A 217 -3.19 6.31 -12.64
CA TYR A 217 -4.17 7.36 -12.63
C TYR A 217 -3.54 8.69 -13.09
N SER A 218 -4.29 9.44 -13.90
CA SER A 218 -4.00 10.83 -14.23
C SER A 218 -5.16 11.70 -13.77
N TYR A 219 -4.87 12.75 -13.01
CA TYR A 219 -5.89 13.66 -12.48
C TYR A 219 -5.82 15.01 -13.20
N SER A 220 -6.97 15.46 -13.71
CA SER A 220 -7.12 16.77 -14.34
C SER A 220 -7.67 17.79 -13.34
N GLN A 221 -6.87 18.81 -13.01
CA GLN A 221 -7.32 19.88 -12.10
C GLN A 221 -8.42 20.75 -12.73
N ASP A 222 -8.45 20.88 -14.06
CA ASP A 222 -9.42 21.72 -14.77
C ASP A 222 -10.82 21.09 -14.78
N THR A 223 -10.88 19.76 -14.96
CA THR A 223 -12.16 19.02 -15.03
C THR A 223 -12.53 18.35 -13.72
N GLY A 224 -11.55 18.12 -12.82
CA GLY A 224 -11.74 17.37 -11.58
C GLY A 224 -11.93 15.87 -11.80
N GLU A 225 -11.52 15.34 -12.96
CA GLU A 225 -11.73 13.94 -13.36
C GLU A 225 -10.43 13.14 -13.38
N PHE A 226 -10.56 11.83 -13.14
CA PHE A 226 -9.48 10.85 -13.30
C PHE A 226 -9.58 10.13 -14.64
N THR A 227 -8.45 9.97 -15.31
CA THR A 227 -8.27 9.00 -16.39
C THR A 227 -7.34 7.88 -15.95
N LEU A 228 -7.52 6.71 -16.55
CA LEU A 228 -6.74 5.51 -16.29
C LEU A 228 -5.95 5.15 -17.55
N GLU A 229 -4.63 5.10 -17.45
CA GLU A 229 -3.75 4.86 -18.59
C GLU A 229 -2.84 3.66 -18.33
N LEU A 230 -2.92 2.65 -19.22
CA LEU A 230 -2.00 1.52 -19.20
C LEU A 230 -0.58 1.98 -19.54
N GLU A 231 0.40 1.43 -18.83
CA GLU A 231 1.81 1.73 -19.06
C GLU A 231 2.26 1.33 -20.47
N LYS A 232 3.16 2.12 -21.05
CA LYS A 232 3.77 1.88 -22.36
C LYS A 232 5.28 2.02 -22.24
N PRO A 233 6.07 0.94 -22.41
CA PRO A 233 5.66 -0.42 -22.72
C PRO A 233 4.84 -1.09 -21.59
N LEU A 234 4.02 -2.10 -21.94
CA LEU A 234 3.24 -2.84 -20.96
C LEU A 234 4.18 -3.59 -20.00
N ARG A 235 4.12 -3.20 -18.72
CA ARG A 235 4.72 -3.90 -17.60
C ARG A 235 3.64 -4.70 -16.87
N TYR A 236 4.00 -5.85 -16.30
CA TYR A 236 3.10 -6.66 -15.50
C TYR A 236 3.55 -6.64 -14.04
N VAL A 237 2.58 -6.57 -13.13
CA VAL A 237 2.78 -6.52 -11.68
C VAL A 237 2.07 -7.72 -11.04
N PRO A 238 2.79 -8.57 -10.29
CA PRO A 238 2.17 -9.62 -9.51
C PRO A 238 1.44 -9.02 -8.31
N TRP A 239 0.12 -9.19 -8.23
CA TRP A 239 -0.68 -8.59 -7.16
C TRP A 239 -1.77 -9.53 -6.65
N SER A 240 -2.20 -9.34 -5.39
CA SER A 240 -3.33 -10.08 -4.81
C SER A 240 -4.65 -9.45 -5.24
N GLY A 241 -5.59 -10.28 -5.72
CA GLY A 241 -6.95 -9.83 -6.00
C GLY A 241 -7.92 -9.91 -4.82
N VAL A 242 -7.47 -10.39 -3.67
CA VAL A 242 -8.34 -10.65 -2.51
C VAL A 242 -8.75 -9.34 -1.85
N ASN A 243 -10.04 -9.06 -1.79
CA ASN A 243 -10.59 -8.02 -0.93
C ASN A 243 -11.01 -8.60 0.44
N PRO A 244 -10.36 -8.22 1.56
CA PRO A 244 -10.77 -8.69 2.89
C PRO A 244 -12.12 -8.13 3.36
N PHE A 245 -12.57 -7.02 2.80
CA PHE A 245 -13.77 -6.29 3.20
C PHE A 245 -14.72 -6.09 2.00
N PRO A 246 -15.22 -7.16 1.36
CA PRO A 246 -16.14 -7.02 0.25
C PRO A 246 -17.44 -6.35 0.71
N SER A 247 -18.07 -5.61 -0.21
CA SER A 247 -19.39 -5.03 0.03
C SER A 247 -20.40 -6.14 0.36
N PRO A 248 -21.49 -5.87 1.10
CA PRO A 248 -22.53 -6.86 1.33
C PRO A 248 -23.13 -7.45 0.04
N ALA A 249 -23.15 -6.68 -1.05
CA ALA A 249 -23.65 -7.12 -2.36
C ALA A 249 -22.67 -8.08 -3.06
N ASP A 250 -21.36 -7.87 -2.89
CA ASP A 250 -20.32 -8.66 -3.54
C ASP A 250 -19.82 -9.84 -2.71
N ARG A 251 -20.18 -9.90 -1.43
CA ARG A 251 -19.61 -10.85 -0.47
C ARG A 251 -19.66 -12.31 -0.94
N ASP A 252 -20.81 -12.79 -1.37
CA ASP A 252 -20.96 -14.19 -1.79
C ASP A 252 -20.14 -14.50 -3.05
N ARG A 253 -20.06 -13.53 -3.96
CA ARG A 253 -19.25 -13.61 -5.19
C ARG A 253 -17.76 -13.65 -4.86
N GLU A 254 -17.30 -12.75 -3.99
CA GLU A 254 -15.91 -12.67 -3.54
C GLU A 254 -15.48 -13.95 -2.81
N MET A 255 -16.36 -14.46 -1.93
CA MET A 255 -16.15 -15.73 -1.22
C MET A 255 -16.07 -16.93 -2.17
N ALA A 256 -16.89 -16.95 -3.23
CA ALA A 256 -16.85 -18.00 -4.25
C ALA A 256 -15.59 -17.93 -5.12
N PHE A 257 -15.06 -16.73 -5.38
CA PHE A 257 -13.87 -16.53 -6.21
C PHE A 257 -12.57 -16.74 -5.45
N PHE A 258 -12.55 -16.46 -4.14
CA PHE A 258 -11.38 -16.60 -3.27
C PHE A 258 -11.60 -17.59 -2.09
N PRO A 259 -12.04 -18.83 -2.33
CA PRO A 259 -12.45 -19.75 -1.28
C PRO A 259 -11.34 -20.11 -0.29
N LEU A 260 -10.06 -20.17 -0.71
CA LEU A 260 -8.94 -20.47 0.19
C LEU A 260 -8.67 -19.34 1.19
N TYR A 261 -8.96 -18.10 0.81
CA TYR A 261 -8.88 -16.98 1.72
C TYR A 261 -10.01 -17.06 2.75
N PHE A 262 -11.26 -17.09 2.29
CA PHE A 262 -12.43 -16.99 3.17
C PHE A 262 -12.74 -18.24 4.00
N ASN A 263 -12.40 -19.43 3.51
CA ASN A 263 -12.58 -20.69 4.24
C ASN A 263 -11.35 -21.08 5.07
N GLY A 264 -10.21 -20.41 4.86
CA GLY A 264 -8.98 -20.65 5.62
C GLY A 264 -8.96 -19.95 6.99
N PRO A 265 -7.86 -20.09 7.75
CA PRO A 265 -7.69 -19.45 9.05
C PRO A 265 -7.83 -17.93 8.97
N LYS A 266 -8.46 -17.31 9.97
CA LYS A 266 -8.58 -15.84 9.99
C LYS A 266 -7.19 -15.16 9.93
N PRO A 267 -7.07 -14.02 9.23
CA PRO A 267 -5.88 -13.17 9.35
C PRO A 267 -5.62 -12.82 10.81
N PHE A 268 -4.36 -12.56 11.15
CA PHE A 268 -4.06 -11.88 12.41
C PHE A 268 -4.52 -10.43 12.30
N GLU A 269 -5.16 -9.93 13.34
CA GLU A 269 -5.69 -8.56 13.38
C GLU A 269 -4.96 -7.78 14.47
N CYS A 270 -4.43 -6.61 14.13
CA CYS A 270 -3.87 -5.71 15.13
C CYS A 270 -4.16 -4.24 14.82
N THR A 271 -4.34 -3.48 15.90
CA THR A 271 -4.44 -2.02 15.88
C THR A 271 -3.23 -1.45 16.59
N ILE A 272 -2.53 -0.55 15.90
CA ILE A 272 -1.33 0.13 16.38
C ILE A 272 -1.72 1.55 16.74
N LYS A 273 -1.45 1.92 18.00
CA LYS A 273 -1.84 3.20 18.60
C LYS A 273 -0.66 4.18 18.68
N PRO A 274 -0.93 5.47 18.93
CA PRO A 274 0.14 6.45 19.14
C PRO A 274 1.10 6.00 20.24
N GLY A 275 2.40 6.00 19.94
CA GLY A 275 3.44 5.57 20.86
C GLY A 275 3.87 4.10 20.72
N GLU A 276 3.21 3.35 19.84
CA GLU A 276 3.48 1.92 19.61
C GLU A 276 4.21 1.69 18.28
N ILE A 277 5.00 0.62 18.23
CA ILE A 277 5.64 0.11 17.01
C ILE A 277 5.09 -1.27 16.71
N LEU A 278 4.65 -1.52 15.48
CA LEU A 278 4.48 -2.87 14.94
C LEU A 278 5.80 -3.32 14.33
N TYR A 279 6.34 -4.45 14.81
CA TYR A 279 7.25 -5.24 14.00
C TYR A 279 6.43 -6.10 13.03
N LEU A 280 6.48 -5.73 11.76
CA LEU A 280 5.92 -6.45 10.63
C LEU A 280 7.07 -7.20 9.95
N PRO A 281 7.17 -8.53 10.11
CA PRO A 281 8.29 -9.28 9.58
C PRO A 281 8.29 -9.30 8.06
N SER A 282 9.48 -9.49 7.48
CA SER A 282 9.64 -9.65 6.04
C SER A 282 8.72 -10.75 5.48
N MET A 283 8.22 -10.51 4.26
CA MET A 283 7.36 -11.40 3.47
C MET A 283 5.94 -11.62 3.99
N TRP A 284 5.55 -10.99 5.10
CA TRP A 284 4.17 -11.06 5.60
C TRP A 284 3.22 -10.31 4.67
N PHE A 285 2.13 -10.98 4.30
CA PHE A 285 1.04 -10.34 3.57
C PHE A 285 0.28 -9.44 4.54
N HIS A 286 0.09 -8.19 4.14
CA HIS A 286 -0.57 -7.23 4.99
C HIS A 286 -1.50 -6.31 4.21
N HIS A 287 -2.62 -5.99 4.85
CA HIS A 287 -3.61 -5.03 4.38
C HIS A 287 -3.80 -3.98 5.46
N VAL A 288 -3.85 -2.70 5.08
CA VAL A 288 -3.77 -1.60 6.04
C VAL A 288 -4.94 -0.63 5.87
N ARG A 289 -5.70 -0.43 6.95
CA ARG A 289 -6.66 0.67 7.10
C ARG A 289 -6.20 1.59 8.22
N GLN A 290 -6.83 2.74 8.37
CA GLN A 290 -6.47 3.69 9.41
C GLN A 290 -7.67 4.46 9.96
N SER A 291 -7.53 4.89 11.21
CA SER A 291 -8.49 5.79 11.87
C SER A 291 -7.78 7.10 12.22
N PRO A 292 -8.35 8.25 11.84
CA PRO A 292 -7.74 9.55 12.13
C PRO A 292 -7.91 9.95 13.59
N ASP A 293 -7.07 10.87 14.03
CA ASP A 293 -7.28 11.67 15.24
C ASP A 293 -8.38 12.73 15.05
N GLU A 294 -8.58 13.57 16.07
CA GLU A 294 -9.60 14.64 16.08
C GLU A 294 -9.43 15.70 14.96
N ARG A 295 -8.25 15.79 14.35
CA ARG A 295 -7.95 16.68 13.21
C ARG A 295 -8.24 16.02 11.87
N GLY A 296 -8.69 14.76 11.85
CA GLY A 296 -8.94 14.03 10.61
C GLY A 296 -7.69 13.41 9.99
N LEU A 297 -6.59 13.30 10.75
CA LEU A 297 -5.30 12.80 10.25
C LEU A 297 -4.86 11.51 10.96
N THR A 298 -4.23 10.61 10.21
CA THR A 298 -3.40 9.52 10.75
C THR A 298 -1.97 9.80 10.32
N ILE A 299 -1.03 9.76 11.28
CA ILE A 299 0.39 9.99 11.03
C ILE A 299 1.20 8.81 11.56
N ALA A 300 2.03 8.24 10.70
CA ALA A 300 2.93 7.15 11.05
C ALA A 300 4.29 7.32 10.36
N ILE A 301 5.32 6.71 10.94
CA ILE A 301 6.65 6.62 10.36
C ILE A 301 7.09 5.16 10.40
N ASN A 302 7.73 4.69 9.34
CA ASN A 302 8.23 3.32 9.30
C ASN A 302 9.70 3.27 8.89
N TYR A 303 10.38 2.23 9.38
CA TYR A 303 11.80 1.95 9.10
C TYR A 303 11.88 0.60 8.40
N TRP A 304 12.45 0.59 7.21
CA TRP A 304 12.69 -0.61 6.42
C TRP A 304 14.14 -1.03 6.51
N TYR A 305 14.36 -2.24 7.00
CA TYR A 305 15.65 -2.91 6.99
C TYR A 305 15.58 -4.05 5.99
N ASP A 306 16.54 -4.17 5.07
CA ASP A 306 16.53 -5.26 4.10
C ASP A 306 16.46 -6.62 4.81
N MET A 307 15.69 -7.54 4.23
CA MET A 307 15.59 -8.87 4.79
C MET A 307 16.90 -9.65 4.59
N GLN A 308 17.14 -10.61 5.45
CA GLN A 308 18.16 -11.62 5.16
C GLN A 308 17.58 -12.63 4.16
N PHE A 309 18.17 -12.70 2.96
CA PHE A 309 17.82 -13.68 1.93
C PHE A 309 18.34 -15.08 2.29
N ASP A 310 17.74 -15.68 3.32
CA ASP A 310 18.14 -16.95 3.90
C ASP A 310 17.22 -18.11 3.47
N ILE A 311 17.28 -19.21 4.22
CA ILE A 311 16.47 -20.40 3.95
C ILE A 311 14.96 -20.12 3.96
N LYS A 312 14.48 -19.13 4.71
CA LYS A 312 13.05 -18.75 4.74
C LYS A 312 12.61 -18.19 3.39
N TYR A 313 13.45 -17.37 2.76
CA TYR A 313 13.20 -16.84 1.41
C TYR A 313 13.18 -17.97 0.36
N ALA A 314 14.14 -18.90 0.43
CA ALA A 314 14.17 -20.05 -0.47
C ALA A 314 12.90 -20.92 -0.34
N TYR A 315 12.45 -21.20 0.90
CA TYR A 315 11.21 -21.94 1.14
C TYR A 315 9.95 -21.19 0.69
N PHE A 316 9.90 -19.86 0.86
CA PHE A 316 8.80 -19.07 0.34
C PHE A 316 8.69 -19.18 -1.19
N ASN A 317 9.81 -19.04 -1.92
CA ASN A 317 9.80 -19.15 -3.37
C ASN A 317 9.43 -20.55 -3.84
N PHE A 318 9.92 -21.58 -3.15
CA PHE A 318 9.49 -22.96 -3.40
C PHE A 318 7.97 -23.08 -3.23
N LEU A 319 7.43 -22.60 -2.09
CA LEU A 319 6.01 -22.63 -1.80
C LEU A 319 5.19 -21.89 -2.87
N GLN A 320 5.63 -20.71 -3.28
CA GLN A 320 4.97 -19.94 -4.34
C GLN A 320 4.96 -20.70 -5.68
N SER A 321 6.09 -21.34 -6.05
CA SER A 321 6.20 -22.08 -7.31
C SER A 321 5.27 -23.29 -7.40
N ILE A 322 5.05 -24.00 -6.29
CA ILE A 322 4.17 -25.18 -6.25
C ILE A 322 2.70 -24.82 -6.13
N CYS A 323 2.39 -23.56 -5.77
CA CYS A 323 1.03 -23.02 -5.73
C CYS A 323 0.61 -22.34 -7.04
N GLY A 324 1.45 -22.41 -8.08
CA GLY A 324 1.30 -21.68 -9.33
C GLY A 324 -0.02 -21.91 -10.08
N PRO A 325 -0.26 -21.11 -11.14
CA PRO A 325 -1.59 -20.86 -11.74
C PRO A 325 -2.32 -22.11 -12.28
N SER A 326 -1.65 -23.25 -12.41
CA SER A 326 -2.24 -24.53 -12.82
C SER A 326 -3.17 -25.16 -11.76
N SER A 327 -3.13 -24.68 -10.52
CA SER A 327 -3.80 -25.33 -9.38
C SER A 327 -5.25 -24.89 -9.15
N PHE A 328 -5.66 -23.76 -9.73
CA PHE A 328 -6.95 -23.13 -9.42
C PHE A 328 -7.69 -22.76 -10.70
N PHE A 329 -8.57 -23.66 -11.16
CA PHE A 329 -9.62 -23.32 -12.13
C PHE A 329 -10.57 -22.32 -11.46
N LEU A 330 -10.44 -21.03 -11.75
CA LEU A 330 -11.53 -20.08 -11.49
C LEU A 330 -12.50 -20.11 -12.68
N PRO A 331 -13.82 -20.03 -12.46
CA PRO A 331 -14.79 -19.88 -13.54
C PRO A 331 -14.49 -18.64 -14.40
N GLU A 332 -14.70 -18.75 -15.71
CA GLU A 332 -14.40 -17.71 -16.69
C GLU A 332 -15.09 -16.35 -16.40
N ALA A 333 -14.34 -15.29 -16.71
CA ALA A 333 -14.71 -13.90 -17.01
C ALA A 333 -15.79 -13.20 -16.16
N ARG A 334 -15.36 -12.11 -15.49
CA ARG A 334 -16.20 -11.09 -14.87
C ARG A 334 -17.04 -10.38 -15.92
N THR A 335 -18.37 -10.40 -15.80
CA THR A 335 -19.21 -9.34 -16.38
C THR A 335 -19.41 -8.28 -15.30
N TRP A 336 -18.80 -7.12 -15.46
CA TRP A 336 -19.05 -5.98 -14.58
C TRP A 336 -20.29 -5.24 -15.06
N GLU A 337 -21.29 -5.11 -14.20
CA GLU A 337 -22.38 -4.19 -14.46
C GLU A 337 -21.90 -2.77 -14.14
N VAL A 338 -22.12 -1.85 -15.08
CA VAL A 338 -21.66 -0.45 -15.04
C VAL A 338 -22.27 0.35 -13.86
N SER A 339 -23.11 -0.27 -13.03
CA SER A 339 -23.67 0.33 -11.81
C SER A 339 -22.71 0.38 -10.62
N ASP A 340 -21.57 -0.33 -10.67
CA ASP A 340 -20.67 -0.50 -9.51
C ASP A 340 -19.58 0.58 -9.39
N ILE A 341 -19.60 1.58 -10.27
CA ILE A 341 -18.85 2.84 -10.14
C ILE A 341 -19.85 3.97 -10.35
N SER A 342 -20.46 4.45 -9.27
CA SER A 342 -21.23 5.68 -9.32
C SER A 342 -20.29 6.86 -9.47
N ILE A 343 -19.90 7.16 -10.71
CA ILE A 343 -19.42 8.49 -11.10
C ILE A 343 -20.66 9.40 -11.08
N PRO A 344 -20.71 10.46 -10.27
CA PRO A 344 -21.85 11.37 -10.29
C PRO A 344 -21.81 12.18 -11.59
N THR A 345 -22.52 11.72 -12.63
CA THR A 345 -22.79 12.55 -13.80
C THR A 345 -23.90 13.53 -13.45
N THR A 346 -23.57 14.82 -13.31
CA THR A 346 -24.58 15.89 -13.26
C THR A 346 -25.18 16.08 -14.64
N SER A 347 -26.48 15.81 -14.77
CA SER A 347 -27.26 16.14 -15.96
C SER A 347 -27.45 17.65 -16.06
N ALA A 348 -26.98 18.24 -17.16
CA ALA A 348 -27.42 19.54 -17.63
C ALA A 348 -27.93 19.37 -19.06
N ASP A 349 -29.25 19.20 -19.18
CA ASP A 349 -29.96 19.40 -20.44
C ASP A 349 -29.88 20.87 -20.84
N ALA A 350 -29.35 21.16 -22.03
CA ALA A 350 -29.86 22.22 -22.89
C ALA A 350 -29.37 22.04 -24.34
N ALA A 351 -30.36 22.01 -25.24
CA ALA A 351 -30.29 21.88 -26.68
C ALA A 351 -29.33 22.86 -27.41
N ASN A 352 -28.73 22.40 -28.51
CA ASN A 352 -29.07 22.91 -29.85
C ASN A 352 -28.31 22.21 -31.00
N GLU A 353 -29.10 21.75 -31.96
CA GLU A 353 -28.96 21.80 -33.43
C GLU A 353 -27.62 21.52 -34.14
N ASP A 354 -27.69 20.48 -34.99
CA ASP A 354 -27.26 20.39 -36.39
C ASP A 354 -26.10 21.28 -36.88
N LEU A 355 -25.04 20.62 -37.39
CA LEU A 355 -24.50 20.92 -38.72
C LEU A 355 -23.56 19.80 -39.20
N SER A 356 -23.90 19.29 -40.38
CA SER A 356 -23.10 18.42 -41.23
C SER A 356 -21.95 19.22 -41.88
N CYS A 357 -20.77 18.62 -42.06
CA CYS A 357 -20.16 18.31 -43.38
C CYS A 357 -18.67 17.90 -43.33
N SER A 358 -18.36 16.92 -44.18
CA SER A 358 -17.17 16.73 -45.02
C SER A 358 -15.77 16.56 -44.42
N VAL A 359 -15.33 15.30 -44.53
CA VAL A 359 -14.01 14.79 -44.99
C VAL A 359 -13.16 15.78 -45.79
N LEU A 360 -11.90 15.99 -45.38
CA LEU A 360 -10.77 16.27 -46.26
C LEU A 360 -9.46 15.69 -45.70
N SER A 361 -8.71 15.06 -46.61
CA SER A 361 -7.39 14.45 -46.46
C SER A 361 -6.24 15.41 -46.81
N ALA A 362 -5.09 15.34 -46.14
CA ALA A 362 -3.73 15.65 -46.63
C ALA A 362 -2.70 15.41 -45.49
N THR A 363 -1.85 14.38 -45.53
CA THR A 363 -0.45 14.30 -46.05
C THR A 363 0.63 15.13 -45.33
N HIS A 364 1.47 14.40 -44.56
CA HIS A 364 2.95 14.40 -44.44
C HIS A 364 3.78 15.64 -44.06
N ASN A 365 4.70 15.38 -43.10
CA ASN A 365 6.01 15.99 -42.75
C ASN A 365 5.96 17.41 -42.12
N ASP A 366 6.70 17.78 -41.06
CA ASP A 366 8.06 17.46 -40.64
C ASP A 366 8.27 17.55 -39.10
N ILE A 367 9.30 16.86 -38.62
CA ILE A 367 9.85 16.85 -37.24
C ILE A 367 10.82 18.03 -37.03
N PRO A 368 10.92 18.60 -35.82
CA PRO A 368 12.25 18.70 -35.19
C PRO A 368 12.30 18.24 -33.73
N LEU A 369 13.41 17.57 -33.41
CA LEU A 369 13.88 17.18 -32.08
C LEU A 369 14.01 18.38 -31.11
N ALA A 370 13.63 18.20 -29.85
CA ALA A 370 14.42 18.68 -28.69
C ALA A 370 13.95 18.07 -27.35
N THR A 371 14.94 17.54 -26.63
CA THR A 371 15.07 17.39 -25.16
C THR A 371 14.06 16.52 -24.41
N LYS A 372 14.48 15.27 -24.18
CA LYS A 372 13.94 14.36 -23.15
C LYS A 372 14.13 14.99 -21.77
N SER A 373 13.03 15.25 -21.08
CA SER A 373 12.96 15.22 -19.63
C SER A 373 12.36 13.86 -19.25
N GLU A 374 13.06 13.09 -18.44
CA GLU A 374 12.57 11.82 -17.90
C GLU A 374 11.55 12.13 -16.78
N PRO A 375 10.33 11.58 -16.82
CA PRO A 375 9.46 11.57 -15.66
C PRO A 375 9.86 10.40 -14.74
N GLY A 376 10.11 10.72 -13.47
CA GLY A 376 10.36 9.74 -12.42
C GLY A 376 9.14 8.84 -12.20
N ALA A 377 9.34 7.55 -12.38
CA ALA A 377 8.41 6.53 -11.92
C ALA A 377 8.67 6.27 -10.44
N SER A 378 7.62 6.34 -9.63
CA SER A 378 7.60 5.81 -8.27
C SER A 378 7.73 4.28 -8.35
N GLU A 379 8.95 3.78 -8.36
CA GLU A 379 9.20 2.35 -8.17
C GLU A 379 8.81 1.99 -6.74
N ILE A 380 7.71 1.26 -6.57
CA ILE A 380 7.66 0.25 -5.52
C ILE A 380 8.87 -0.64 -5.81
N ALA A 381 9.79 -0.75 -4.87
CA ALA A 381 10.96 -1.61 -4.98
C ALA A 381 10.54 -3.09 -4.97
N ILE A 382 9.90 -3.54 -6.05
CA ILE A 382 9.88 -4.94 -6.46
C ILE A 382 11.15 -5.10 -7.29
N LEU A 383 12.29 -5.27 -6.61
CA LEU A 383 13.53 -5.69 -7.25
C LEU A 383 13.30 -7.09 -7.84
N SER A 384 13.00 -7.15 -9.14
CA SER A 384 13.01 -8.37 -9.93
C SER A 384 14.19 -8.32 -10.91
N GLU A 385 15.41 -8.56 -10.41
CA GLU A 385 16.66 -8.78 -11.16
C GLU A 385 17.65 -9.30 -10.08
N VAL A 386 18.39 -10.43 -10.15
CA VAL A 386 18.95 -11.24 -11.23
C VAL A 386 19.18 -12.65 -10.65
N ALA A 387 18.77 -13.71 -11.36
CA ALA A 387 19.29 -15.06 -11.12
C ALA A 387 19.53 -15.76 -12.46
N ASP A 388 20.47 -15.22 -13.24
CA ASP A 388 21.19 -15.94 -14.28
C ASP A 388 22.69 -15.78 -14.00
N ALA A 389 23.25 -16.75 -13.27
CA ALA A 389 24.66 -17.14 -13.28
C ALA A 389 24.83 -18.54 -12.66
#